data_AF-K2BZE3-F1
#
_entry.id   AF-K2BZE3-F1
#
_cell.length_a   1.000
_cell.length_b   1.000
_cell.length_c   1.000
_cell.angle_alpha   90.00
_cell.angle_beta   90.00
_cell.angle_gamma   90.00
#
_symmetry.space_group_name_H-M   'P 1'
#
loop_
_entity.id
_entity.type
_entity.pdbx_description
1 polymer ?
#
loop_
_entity_poly.entity_id
_entity_poly.type
_entity_poly.pdbx_seq_one_letter_code
_entity_poly.pdbx_strand_id
1 'polypeptide(L)'
;LQSKNKRRVKKLEGCLSLPAIWGEVLRAPTVILSYQTENGKPQTKKFTGFMSTIIQHEVDHLNGILFPKRVLEQRGQLYKSTKNEKGEDEFEELNI
;
A
#
# COMPACT_ATOMS: atom_id res chain seq x y z
N LEU A 1 17.54 2.30 -24.13
CA LEU A 1 18.08 1.96 -22.79
C LEU A 1 17.15 0.96 -22.13
N GLN A 2 17.51 -0.32 -22.18
CA GLN A 2 16.67 -1.43 -21.74
C GLN A 2 16.55 -1.41 -20.21
N SER A 3 15.36 -1.10 -19.69
CA SER A 3 15.06 -1.18 -18.26
C SER A 3 14.97 -2.63 -17.86
N LYS A 4 16.02 -3.14 -17.21
CA LYS A 4 16.06 -4.46 -16.58
C LYS A 4 14.77 -4.71 -15.78
N ASN A 5 14.18 -5.86 -16.03
CA ASN A 5 12.90 -6.33 -15.50
C ASN A 5 12.93 -6.34 -13.95
N LYS A 6 12.61 -5.22 -13.29
CA LYS A 6 12.42 -5.19 -11.84
C LYS A 6 11.20 -6.03 -11.53
N ARG A 7 11.40 -7.27 -11.04
CA ARG A 7 10.32 -8.13 -10.55
C ARG A 7 9.46 -7.30 -9.59
N ARG A 8 8.16 -7.24 -9.87
CA ARG A 8 7.20 -6.57 -9.00
C ARG A 8 7.05 -7.45 -7.76
N VAL A 9 7.33 -6.89 -6.58
CA VAL A 9 7.27 -7.59 -5.30
C VAL A 9 6.05 -7.06 -4.55
N LYS A 10 5.19 -7.96 -4.06
CA LYS A 10 4.08 -7.58 -3.18
C LYS A 10 4.65 -7.05 -1.86
N LYS A 11 3.96 -6.10 -1.24
CA LYS A 11 4.32 -5.61 0.09
C LYS A 11 3.11 -5.73 1.01
N LEU A 12 3.37 -6.09 2.26
CA LEU A 12 2.35 -6.05 3.30
C LEU A 12 1.96 -4.59 3.56
N GLU A 13 0.68 -4.28 3.38
CA GLU A 13 0.09 -2.99 3.70
C GLU A 13 -0.86 -3.13 4.89
N GLY A 14 -0.90 -2.09 5.70
CA GLY A 14 -1.95 -1.83 6.68
C GLY A 14 -2.45 -0.40 6.51
N CYS A 15 -3.54 -0.03 7.19
CA CYS A 15 -4.11 1.32 7.10
C CYS A 15 -4.63 1.76 8.47
N LEU A 16 -4.36 3.01 8.86
CA LEU A 16 -4.89 3.58 10.10
C LEU A 16 -6.44 3.66 10.10
N SER A 17 -7.05 3.74 8.92
CA SER A 17 -8.52 3.71 8.77
C SER A 17 -9.12 2.31 8.96
N LEU A 18 -8.31 1.26 8.90
CA LEU A 18 -8.71 -0.15 9.09
C LEU A 18 -7.75 -0.81 10.09
N PRO A 19 -7.88 -0.48 11.39
CA PRO A 19 -6.95 -0.96 12.39
C PRO A 19 -6.91 -2.49 12.42
N ALA A 20 -5.71 -3.03 12.62
CA ALA A 20 -5.43 -4.45 12.65
C ALA A 20 -5.70 -5.23 11.35
N ILE A 21 -6.10 -4.59 10.24
CA ILE A 21 -6.25 -5.27 8.96
C ILE A 21 -4.97 -5.12 8.14
N TRP A 22 -4.52 -6.24 7.60
CA TRP A 22 -3.30 -6.34 6.81
C TRP A 22 -3.53 -7.14 5.53
N GLY A 23 -2.73 -6.88 4.51
CA GLY A 23 -2.79 -7.67 3.27
C GLY A 23 -1.68 -7.30 2.30
N GLU A 24 -1.29 -8.27 1.46
CA GLU A 24 -0.24 -8.06 0.48
C GLU A 24 -0.77 -7.40 -0.81
N VAL A 25 -0.22 -6.25 -1.15
CA VAL A 25 -0.60 -5.51 -2.36
C VAL A 25 0.60 -5.36 -3.30
N LEU A 26 0.42 -5.71 -4.56
CA LEU A 26 1.33 -5.38 -5.64
C LEU A 26 1.09 -3.94 -6.10
N ARG A 27 2.11 -3.09 -5.94
CA ARG A 27 2.09 -1.69 -6.40
C ARG A 27 3.11 -1.47 -7.52
N ALA A 28 3.03 -0.34 -8.21
CA ALA A 28 4.12 0.08 -9.09
C ALA A 28 5.38 0.38 -8.25
N PRO A 29 6.58 -0.09 -8.64
CA PRO A 29 7.82 0.14 -7.88
C PRO A 29 8.33 1.59 -7.99
N THR A 30 7.73 2.38 -8.87
CA THR A 30 8.07 3.77 -9.15
C THR A 30 6.82 4.49 -9.63
N VAL A 31 6.63 5.72 -9.16
CA VAL A 31 5.59 6.64 -9.63
C VAL A 31 6.20 8.01 -9.89
N ILE A 32 5.59 8.76 -10.81
CA ILE A 32 5.84 10.19 -10.99
C ILE A 32 4.56 10.87 -10.51
N LEU A 33 4.66 11.68 -9.46
CA LEU A 33 3.52 12.37 -8.86
C LEU A 33 3.61 13.86 -9.18
N SER A 34 2.52 14.41 -9.72
CA SER A 34 2.29 15.85 -9.79
C SER A 34 1.37 16.26 -8.65
N TYR A 35 1.79 17.25 -7.87
CA TYR A 35 1.09 17.72 -6.67
C TYR A 35 1.38 19.20 -6.42
N GLN A 36 0.66 19.81 -5.48
CA GLN A 36 0.96 21.16 -5.00
C GLN A 36 1.57 21.09 -3.60
N THR A 37 2.50 21.99 -3.30
CA THR A 37 2.93 22.21 -1.91
C THR A 37 1.83 22.88 -1.10
N GLU A 38 2.02 22.98 0.22
CA GLU A 38 1.11 23.72 1.12
C GLU A 38 0.86 25.18 0.71
N ASN A 39 1.78 25.77 -0.06
CA ASN A 39 1.68 27.13 -0.60
C ASN A 39 1.09 27.17 -2.03
N GLY A 40 0.49 26.07 -2.51
CA GLY A 40 -0.12 25.96 -3.84
C GLY A 40 0.88 25.85 -5.01
N LYS A 41 2.19 25.77 -4.75
CA LYS A 41 3.19 25.73 -5.82
C LYS A 41 3.20 24.33 -6.47
N PRO A 42 3.06 24.22 -7.81
CA PRO A 42 3.07 22.93 -8.49
C PRO A 42 4.47 22.29 -8.43
N GLN A 43 4.48 20.97 -8.25
CA GLN A 43 5.67 20.12 -8.21
C GLN A 43 5.40 18.86 -9.02
N THR A 44 6.45 18.31 -9.65
CA THR A 44 6.42 16.97 -10.24
C THR A 44 7.68 16.23 -9.82
N LYS A 45 7.52 15.09 -9.15
CA LYS A 45 8.64 14.34 -8.57
C LYS A 45 8.48 12.85 -8.76
N LYS A 46 9.61 12.17 -9.01
CA LYS A 46 9.70 10.71 -9.09
C LYS A 46 9.93 10.12 -7.69
N PHE A 47 9.13 9.13 -7.33
CA PHE A 47 9.25 8.37 -6.09
C PHE A 47 9.45 6.90 -6.40
N THR A 48 10.21 6.20 -5.56
CA THR A 48 10.54 4.78 -5.75
C THR A 48 10.45 4.02 -4.42
N GLY A 49 10.53 2.70 -4.48
CA GLY A 49 10.65 1.87 -3.27
C GLY A 49 9.43 1.97 -2.37
N PHE A 50 9.63 2.14 -1.06
CA PHE A 50 8.55 2.24 -0.07
C PHE A 50 7.70 3.49 -0.25
N MET A 51 8.31 4.64 -0.57
CA MET A 51 7.57 5.88 -0.81
C MET A 51 6.60 5.78 -1.99
N SER A 52 6.97 5.03 -3.03
CA SER A 52 6.07 4.71 -4.15
C SER A 52 4.81 3.97 -3.68
N THR A 53 4.96 3.03 -2.73
CA THR A 53 3.85 2.28 -2.14
C THR A 53 2.93 3.20 -1.34
N ILE A 54 3.49 3.99 -0.42
CA ILE A 54 2.72 4.94 0.40
C ILE A 54 1.93 5.90 -0.49
N ILE A 55 2.57 6.53 -1.49
CA ILE A 55 1.87 7.50 -2.34
C ILE A 55 0.69 6.85 -3.08
N GLN A 56 0.85 5.64 -3.60
CA GLN A 56 -0.26 4.93 -4.25
C GLN A 56 -1.38 4.58 -3.25
N HIS A 57 -1.04 4.26 -2.00
CA HIS A 57 -2.02 4.01 -0.93
C HIS A 57 -2.83 5.28 -0.60
N GLU A 58 -2.15 6.40 -0.36
CA GLU A 58 -2.82 7.67 -0.03
C GLU A 58 -3.62 8.23 -1.23
N VAL A 59 -3.14 8.04 -2.46
CA VAL A 59 -3.90 8.41 -3.66
C VAL A 59 -5.14 7.53 -3.83
N ASP A 60 -5.10 6.25 -3.48
CA ASP A 60 -6.30 5.41 -3.47
C ASP A 60 -7.35 5.98 -2.49
N HIS A 61 -6.94 6.48 -1.31
CA HIS A 61 -7.86 7.17 -0.38
C HIS A 61 -8.54 8.39 -1.01
N LEU A 62 -7.80 9.22 -1.76
CA LEU A 62 -8.37 10.36 -2.49
C LEU A 62 -9.42 9.94 -3.54
N ASN A 63 -9.37 8.69 -4.00
CA ASN A 63 -10.31 8.10 -4.94
C ASN A 63 -11.38 7.23 -4.27
N GLY A 64 -11.47 7.23 -2.93
CA GLY A 64 -12.41 6.40 -2.18
C GLY A 64 -12.11 4.90 -2.25
N ILE A 65 -10.85 4.52 -2.52
CA ILE A 65 -10.40 3.14 -2.60
C ILE A 65 -9.59 2.80 -1.35
N LEU A 66 -9.95 1.72 -0.67
CA LEU A 66 -9.16 1.14 0.43
C LEU A 66 -8.30 -0.01 -0.09
N PHE A 67 -7.14 -0.23 0.53
CA PHE A 67 -6.21 -1.28 0.12
C PHE A 67 -6.81 -2.72 0.07
N PRO A 68 -7.80 -3.13 0.91
CA PRO A 68 -8.38 -4.46 0.81
C PRO A 68 -9.01 -4.74 -0.55
N LYS A 69 -9.60 -3.71 -1.19
CA LYS A 69 -10.10 -3.83 -2.57
C LYS A 69 -8.99 -4.25 -3.53
N ARG A 70 -7.79 -3.65 -3.40
CA ARG A 70 -6.62 -4.01 -4.22
C ARG A 70 -6.10 -5.41 -3.93
N VAL A 71 -6.15 -5.85 -2.67
CA VAL A 71 -5.79 -7.22 -2.27
C VAL A 71 -6.70 -8.23 -2.97
N LEU A 72 -8.03 -8.02 -2.88
CA LEU A 72 -9.03 -8.91 -3.48
C LEU A 72 -8.97 -8.90 -5.02
N GLU A 73 -8.81 -7.74 -5.66
CA GLU A 73 -8.60 -7.61 -7.11
C GLU A 73 -7.37 -8.41 -7.59
N GLN A 74 -6.36 -8.56 -6.73
CA GLN A 74 -5.14 -9.31 -6.97
C GLN A 74 -5.20 -10.77 -6.48
N ARG A 75 -6.38 -11.24 -6.05
CA ARG A 75 -6.61 -12.58 -5.50
C ARG A 75 -5.68 -12.89 -4.32
N GLY A 76 -5.36 -11.89 -3.51
CA GLY A 76 -4.60 -12.03 -2.28
C GLY A 76 -5.48 -12.28 -1.07
N GLN A 77 -4.84 -12.57 0.06
CA GLN A 77 -5.46 -12.81 1.35
C GLN A 77 -5.39 -11.55 2.23
N LEU A 78 -6.40 -11.38 3.08
CA LEU A 78 -6.40 -10.40 4.15
C LEU A 78 -6.18 -11.10 5.48
N TYR A 79 -5.56 -10.39 6.39
CA TYR A 79 -5.24 -10.87 7.73
C TYR A 79 -5.72 -9.87 8.77
N LYS A 80 -6.13 -10.38 9.92
CA LYS A 80 -6.38 -9.59 11.11
C LYS A 80 -5.26 -9.84 12.11
N SER A 81 -4.64 -8.77 12.60
CA SER A 81 -3.61 -8.88 13.64
C SER A 81 -4.20 -8.79 15.04
N THR A 82 -3.80 -9.69 15.93
CA THR A 82 -4.13 -9.67 17.36
C THR A 82 -2.85 -9.73 18.19
N LYS A 83 -2.91 -9.30 19.46
CA LYS A 83 -1.79 -9.42 20.39
C LYS A 83 -1.94 -10.72 21.19
N ASN A 84 -0.88 -11.54 21.23
CA ASN A 84 -0.86 -12.72 22.10
C ASN A 84 -0.53 -12.35 23.55
N GLU A 85 -0.49 -13.34 24.45
CA GLU A 85 -0.17 -13.15 25.88
C GLU A 85 1.17 -12.46 26.13
N LYS A 86 2.09 -12.52 25.15
CA LYS A 86 3.42 -11.88 25.20
C LYS A 86 3.45 -10.49 24.54
N GLY A 87 2.34 -10.02 23.98
CA GLY A 87 2.24 -8.75 23.27
C GLY A 87 2.79 -8.75 21.85
N GLU A 88 3.01 -9.93 21.26
CA GLU A 88 3.46 -10.10 19.88
C GLU A 88 2.26 -10.09 18.92
N ASP A 89 2.45 -9.62 17.69
CA ASP A 89 1.39 -9.65 16.66
C ASP A 89 1.26 -11.05 16.07
N GLU A 90 0.06 -11.61 16.17
CA GLU A 90 -0.37 -12.84 15.50
C GLU A 90 -1.35 -12.48 14.38
N PHE A 91 -1.24 -13.15 13.24
CA PHE A 91 -2.05 -12.86 12.06
C PHE A 91 -2.99 -14.02 11.77
N GLU A 92 -4.28 -13.73 11.75
CA GLU A 92 -5.32 -14.69 11.38
C GLU A 92 -5.85 -14.34 9.98
N GLU A 93 -5.90 -15.32 9.08
CA GLU A 93 -6.48 -15.14 7.75
C GLU A 93 -7.99 -14.88 7.83
N LEU A 94 -8.45 -13.86 7.11
CA LEU A 94 -9.87 -13.53 7.01
C LEU A 94 -10.49 -14.26 5.83
N ASN A 95 -11.46 -15.13 6.12
CA ASN A 95 -12.27 -15.80 5.10
C ASN A 95 -13.47 -14.90 4.75
N ILE A 96 -13.36 -14.15 3.65
CA ILE A 96 -14.41 -13.26 3.13
C ILE A 96 -14.66 -13.45 1.64
#